data_AF-A0A955WNR9-F1
#
_entry.id   AF-A0A955WNR9-F1
#
_cell.length_a   1.000
_cell.length_b   1.000
_cell.length_c   1.000
_cell.angle_alpha   90.00
_cell.angle_beta   90.00
_cell.angle_gamma   90.00
#
_symmetry.space_group_name_H-M   'P 1'
#
loop_
_entity.id
_entity.type
_entity.pdbx_description
1 polymer ?
#
loop_
_entity_poly.entity_id
_entity_poly.type
_entity_poly.pdbx_seq_one_letter_code
_entity_poly.pdbx_strand_id
1 'polypeptide(L)'
;AYATLELRDLGFARLFSPFRLDEPERAAARAIVAAVAADLGKRSGVLVPPDGLRAVEELTDRFRGEGSRLGAALHFLRRAVEDAAQSETEPRPPLDRSAMVERFCAETGMPVFLVRDDRPLDPESVLAHFRARIIGQDEAVARMTDLIALMKAGLGDSHRPLGSFLFVGPTGVGKTEMAKALAEFLFGRRDRLVRFDMSEFNRPDSVHRFIGSAGEEG
;
A
#
# COMPACT_ATOMS: atom_id res chain seq x y z
N ALA A 1 -13.32 20.70 -5.15
CA ALA A 1 -14.75 20.66 -5.52
C ALA A 1 -15.43 22.02 -5.31
N TYR A 2 -15.77 22.45 -4.09
CA TYR A 2 -16.43 23.76 -3.88
C TYR A 2 -15.57 24.96 -4.30
N ALA A 3 -14.28 24.99 -3.90
CA ALA A 3 -13.36 26.04 -4.34
C ALA A 3 -13.20 26.10 -5.88
N THR A 4 -13.29 24.95 -6.54
CA THR A 4 -13.23 24.84 -8.00
C THR A 4 -14.52 25.36 -8.66
N LEU A 5 -15.68 25.12 -8.03
CA LEU A 5 -16.99 25.65 -8.42
C LEU A 5 -17.05 27.17 -8.22
N GLU A 6 -16.54 27.67 -7.10
CA GLU A 6 -16.48 29.10 -6.77
C GLU A 6 -15.60 29.89 -7.76
N LEU A 7 -14.51 29.27 -8.24
CA LEU A 7 -13.64 29.84 -9.28
C LEU A 7 -14.28 29.83 -10.68
N ARG A 8 -15.20 28.89 -10.95
CA ARG A 8 -15.85 28.74 -12.27
C ARG A 8 -17.15 29.53 -12.39
N ASP A 9 -17.96 29.58 -11.32
CA ASP A 9 -19.23 30.32 -11.27
C ASP A 9 -19.59 30.69 -9.83
N LEU A 10 -19.32 31.94 -9.47
CA LEU A 10 -19.65 32.54 -8.17
C LEU A 10 -21.16 32.58 -7.90
N GLY A 11 -22.00 32.73 -8.94
CA GLY A 11 -23.45 32.81 -8.79
C GLY A 11 -24.05 31.46 -8.44
N PHE A 12 -23.57 30.39 -9.10
CA PHE A 12 -23.97 29.03 -8.81
C PHE A 12 -23.44 28.54 -7.46
N ALA A 13 -22.19 28.87 -7.10
CA ALA A 13 -21.62 28.49 -5.81
C ALA A 13 -22.42 29.03 -4.61
N ARG A 14 -23.00 30.24 -4.73
CA ARG A 14 -23.84 30.87 -3.70
C ARG A 14 -25.15 30.13 -3.42
N LEU A 15 -25.58 29.21 -4.29
CA LEU A 15 -26.75 28.36 -4.04
C LEU A 15 -26.47 27.23 -3.03
N PHE A 16 -25.20 27.03 -2.66
CA PHE A 16 -24.77 25.97 -1.76
C PHE A 16 -24.17 26.54 -0.47
N SER A 17 -24.40 25.85 0.64
CA SER A 17 -23.70 26.09 1.89
C SER A 17 -22.65 24.98 2.08
N PRO A 18 -21.35 25.28 2.06
CA PRO A 18 -20.33 24.25 2.25
C PRO A 18 -20.38 23.72 3.68
N PHE A 19 -20.65 22.42 3.82
CA PHE A 19 -20.49 21.69 5.08
C PHE A 19 -19.20 20.88 5.00
N ARG A 20 -18.26 21.16 5.90
CA ARG A 20 -17.02 20.37 6.01
C ARG A 20 -17.31 19.13 6.85
N LEU A 21 -17.08 17.97 6.27
CA LEU A 21 -17.11 16.71 6.98
C LEU A 21 -15.66 16.27 7.20
N ASP A 22 -15.22 16.34 8.45
CA ASP A 22 -13.89 15.87 8.83
C ASP A 22 -13.89 14.36 8.99
N GLU A 23 -12.70 13.76 8.90
CA GLU A 23 -12.53 12.34 9.20
C GLU A 23 -12.94 12.07 10.66
N PRO A 24 -13.81 11.08 10.92
CA PRO A 24 -14.22 10.78 12.29
C PRO A 24 -13.03 10.36 13.14
N GLU A 25 -13.14 10.59 14.45
CA GLU A 25 -12.17 10.09 15.41
C GLU A 25 -12.00 8.56 15.29
N ARG A 26 -10.82 8.04 15.63
CA ARG A 26 -10.49 6.61 15.49
C ARG A 26 -11.53 5.68 16.11
N ALA A 27 -12.09 6.04 17.28
CA ALA A 27 -13.13 5.25 17.93
C ALA A 27 -14.44 5.23 17.15
N ALA A 28 -14.85 6.37 16.57
CA ALA A 28 -16.03 6.46 15.73
C ALA A 28 -15.82 5.73 14.39
N ALA A 29 -14.65 5.87 13.76
CA ALA A 29 -14.29 5.13 12.55
C ALA A 29 -14.36 3.61 12.76
N ARG A 30 -13.79 3.10 13.86
CA ARG A 30 -13.90 1.71 14.32
C ARG A 30 -15.34 1.23 14.42
N ALA A 31 -16.18 2.01 15.09
CA ALA A 31 -17.59 1.69 15.25
C ALA A 31 -18.33 1.63 13.91
N ILE A 32 -18.02 2.54 12.97
CA ILE A 32 -18.59 2.55 11.63
C ILE A 32 -18.15 1.30 10.85
N VAL A 33 -16.87 0.95 10.85
CA VAL A 33 -16.35 -0.25 10.17
C VAL A 33 -17.01 -1.51 10.72
N ALA A 34 -17.12 -1.64 12.04
CA ALA A 34 -17.77 -2.78 12.68
C ALA A 34 -19.27 -2.88 12.34
N ALA A 35 -19.99 -1.74 12.34
CA ALA A 35 -21.39 -1.70 11.95
C ALA A 35 -21.61 -2.11 10.49
N VAL A 36 -20.76 -1.64 9.58
CA VAL A 36 -20.80 -2.02 8.16
C VAL A 36 -20.47 -3.50 7.98
N ALA A 37 -19.45 -4.03 8.67
CA ALA A 37 -19.12 -5.45 8.60
C ALA A 37 -20.29 -6.34 9.07
N ALA A 38 -20.98 -5.95 10.15
CA ALA A 38 -22.13 -6.70 10.65
C ALA A 38 -23.32 -6.68 9.66
N ASP A 39 -23.59 -5.55 9.01
CA ASP A 39 -24.62 -5.46 7.96
C ASP A 39 -24.25 -6.31 6.73
N LEU A 40 -23.00 -6.19 6.26
CA LEU A 40 -22.49 -6.97 5.13
C LEU A 40 -22.56 -8.47 5.41
N GLY A 41 -22.08 -8.92 6.58
CA GLY A 41 -22.08 -10.34 6.96
C GLY A 41 -23.49 -10.93 7.07
N LYS A 42 -24.48 -10.14 7.53
CA LYS A 42 -25.90 -10.57 7.53
C LYS A 42 -26.45 -10.79 6.13
N ARG A 43 -26.07 -9.93 5.16
CA ARG A 43 -26.57 -9.99 3.78
C ARG A 43 -25.88 -11.08 2.97
N SER A 44 -24.58 -11.30 3.19
CA SER A 44 -23.77 -12.23 2.40
C SER A 44 -23.59 -13.61 3.03
N GLY A 45 -23.86 -13.75 4.33
CA GLY A 45 -23.54 -14.96 5.09
C GLY A 45 -22.04 -15.14 5.39
N VAL A 46 -21.22 -14.12 5.12
CA VAL A 46 -19.76 -14.14 5.41
C VAL A 46 -19.52 -13.64 6.83
N LEU A 47 -18.87 -14.47 7.66
CA LEU A 47 -18.48 -14.07 9.01
C LEU A 47 -17.19 -13.25 8.97
N VAL A 48 -17.19 -12.07 9.58
CA VAL A 48 -15.98 -11.26 9.83
C VAL A 48 -15.76 -11.16 11.34
N PRO A 49 -14.87 -11.97 11.93
CA PRO A 49 -14.62 -11.93 13.36
C PRO A 49 -13.82 -10.67 13.77
N PRO A 50 -13.76 -10.34 15.07
CA PRO A 50 -13.12 -9.11 15.56
C PRO A 50 -11.64 -8.94 15.21
N ASP A 51 -10.88 -10.04 15.10
CA ASP A 51 -9.47 -10.02 14.69
C ASP A 51 -9.32 -9.66 13.20
N GLY A 52 -10.24 -10.11 12.35
CA GLY A 52 -10.34 -9.69 10.95
C GLY A 52 -10.63 -8.19 10.82
N LEU A 53 -11.53 -7.64 11.65
CA LEU A 53 -11.81 -6.20 11.67
C LEU A 53 -10.60 -5.37 12.10
N ARG A 54 -9.86 -5.83 13.13
CA ARG A 54 -8.59 -5.20 13.53
C ARG A 54 -7.58 -5.23 12.39
N ALA A 55 -7.50 -6.35 11.67
CA ALA A 55 -6.61 -6.46 10.51
C ALA A 55 -6.97 -5.44 9.41
N VAL A 56 -8.26 -5.21 9.12
CA VAL A 56 -8.68 -4.20 8.14
C VAL A 56 -8.13 -2.82 8.52
N GLU A 57 -8.29 -2.39 9.78
CA GLU A 57 -7.79 -1.11 10.25
C GLU A 57 -6.26 -1.04 10.22
N GLU A 58 -5.58 -2.04 10.79
CA GLU A 58 -4.12 -2.11 10.86
C GLU A 58 -3.48 -2.04 9.46
N LEU A 59 -4.01 -2.80 8.50
CA LEU A 59 -3.46 -2.91 7.15
C LEU A 59 -3.70 -1.63 6.35
N THR A 60 -4.90 -1.05 6.44
CA THR A 60 -5.23 0.17 5.68
C THR A 60 -4.53 1.39 6.25
N ASP A 61 -4.42 1.54 7.57
CA ASP A 61 -3.65 2.63 8.19
C ASP A 61 -2.15 2.52 7.89
N ARG A 62 -1.60 1.30 7.87
CA ARG A 62 -0.15 1.07 7.69
C ARG A 62 0.31 1.23 6.24
N PHE A 63 -0.50 0.81 5.27
CA PHE A 63 -0.04 0.63 3.88
C PHE A 63 -0.82 1.43 2.83
N ARG A 64 -1.99 1.99 3.15
CA ARG A 64 -2.76 2.84 2.23
C ARG A 64 -2.70 4.29 2.72
N GLY A 65 -1.56 4.93 2.53
CA GLY A 65 -1.29 6.32 2.94
C GLY A 65 -2.03 7.40 2.15
N GLU A 66 -2.78 7.03 1.10
CA GLU A 66 -3.53 7.95 0.24
C GLU A 66 -5.06 7.87 0.48
N GLY A 67 -5.68 9.01 0.80
CA GLY A 67 -7.14 9.14 0.98
C GLY A 67 -7.61 9.14 2.43
N SER A 68 -8.93 8.99 2.63
CA SER A 68 -9.54 8.84 3.96
C SER A 68 -9.27 7.45 4.51
N ARG A 69 -8.85 7.36 5.77
CA ARG A 69 -8.63 6.09 6.49
C ARG A 69 -9.90 5.25 6.53
N LEU A 70 -11.02 5.88 6.88
CA LEU A 70 -12.32 5.20 6.90
C LEU A 70 -12.72 4.75 5.51
N GLY A 71 -12.52 5.58 4.48
CA GLY A 71 -12.79 5.22 3.09
C GLY A 71 -12.01 3.98 2.65
N ALA A 72 -10.70 3.95 2.94
CA ALA A 72 -9.84 2.82 2.60
C ALA A 72 -10.26 1.53 3.33
N ALA A 73 -10.54 1.61 4.64
CA ALA A 73 -11.01 0.49 5.44
C ALA A 73 -12.33 -0.09 4.92
N LEU A 74 -13.31 0.78 4.63
CA LEU A 74 -14.62 0.35 4.12
C LEU A 74 -14.53 -0.23 2.70
N HIS A 75 -13.70 0.36 1.84
CA HIS A 75 -13.49 -0.17 0.50
C HIS A 75 -12.87 -1.58 0.56
N PHE A 76 -11.79 -1.74 1.32
CA PHE A 76 -11.12 -3.04 1.48
C PHE A 76 -12.07 -4.09 2.09
N LEU A 77 -12.79 -3.74 3.16
CA LEU A 77 -13.76 -4.64 3.79
C LEU A 77 -14.86 -5.09 2.82
N ARG A 78 -15.45 -4.16 2.05
CA ARG A 78 -16.50 -4.47 1.08
C ARG A 78 -16.01 -5.45 0.04
N ARG A 79 -14.84 -5.17 -0.56
CA ARG A 79 -14.21 -6.07 -1.54
C ARG A 79 -13.94 -7.45 -0.95
N ALA A 80 -13.35 -7.51 0.25
CA ALA A 80 -13.06 -8.78 0.91
C ALA A 80 -14.32 -9.63 1.15
N VAL A 81 -15.43 -9.01 1.57
CA VAL A 81 -16.71 -9.69 1.77
C VAL A 81 -17.36 -10.09 0.45
N GLU A 82 -17.34 -9.23 -0.57
CA GLU A 82 -17.88 -9.51 -1.91
C GLU A 82 -17.16 -10.71 -2.54
N ASP A 83 -15.83 -10.71 -2.53
CA ASP A 83 -15.02 -11.81 -3.04
C ASP A 83 -15.24 -13.12 -2.26
N ALA A 84 -15.45 -13.03 -0.93
CA ALA A 84 -15.76 -14.21 -0.10
C ALA A 84 -17.18 -14.74 -0.35
N ALA A 85 -18.14 -13.87 -0.64
CA ALA A 85 -19.52 -14.23 -0.92
C ALA A 85 -19.65 -14.96 -2.27
N GLN A 86 -18.81 -14.59 -3.25
CA GLN A 86 -18.75 -15.21 -4.58
C GLN A 86 -18.05 -16.59 -4.58
N SER A 87 -17.39 -16.99 -3.49
CA SER A 87 -16.77 -18.30 -3.39
C SER A 87 -17.81 -19.41 -3.31
N GLU A 88 -17.61 -20.49 -4.08
CA GLU A 88 -18.45 -21.70 -4.06
C GLU A 88 -18.17 -22.62 -2.85
N THR A 89 -17.28 -22.21 -1.93
CA THR A 89 -16.89 -23.03 -0.77
C THR A 89 -17.95 -22.97 0.33
N GLU A 90 -18.52 -24.13 0.71
CA GLU A 90 -19.44 -24.25 1.85
C GLU A 90 -18.93 -25.25 2.92
N PRO A 91 -18.93 -24.87 4.22
CA PRO A 91 -19.29 -23.55 4.74
C PRO A 91 -18.25 -22.48 4.36
N ARG A 92 -18.72 -21.24 4.18
CA ARG A 92 -17.82 -20.12 3.85
C ARG A 92 -16.82 -19.90 5.00
N PRO A 93 -15.51 -19.86 4.73
CA PRO A 93 -14.53 -19.62 5.79
C PRO A 93 -14.68 -18.19 6.34
N PRO A 94 -14.45 -17.99 7.65
CA PRO A 94 -14.48 -16.65 8.23
C PRO A 94 -13.34 -15.79 7.68
N LEU A 95 -13.60 -14.49 7.55
CA LEU A 95 -12.57 -13.50 7.24
C LEU A 95 -11.83 -13.08 8.51
N ASP A 96 -11.09 -14.03 9.09
CA ASP A 96 -10.19 -13.80 10.22
C ASP A 96 -8.97 -12.95 9.83
N ARG A 97 -8.05 -12.71 10.78
CA ARG A 97 -6.84 -11.94 10.51
C ARG A 97 -6.02 -12.52 9.35
N SER A 98 -5.84 -13.83 9.29
CA SER A 98 -5.02 -14.47 8.27
C SER A 98 -5.64 -14.28 6.88
N ALA A 99 -6.94 -14.50 6.76
CA ALA A 99 -7.69 -14.30 5.53
C ALA A 99 -7.64 -12.83 5.07
N MET A 100 -7.75 -11.86 5.98
CA MET A 100 -7.61 -10.44 5.66
C MET A 100 -6.20 -10.09 5.17
N VAL A 101 -5.16 -10.61 5.83
CA VAL A 101 -3.76 -10.39 5.39
C VAL A 101 -3.52 -10.97 4.00
N GLU A 102 -3.97 -12.20 3.74
CA GLU A 102 -3.81 -12.85 2.44
C GLU A 102 -4.52 -12.07 1.33
N ARG A 103 -5.76 -11.64 1.56
CA ARG A 103 -6.52 -10.81 0.61
C ARG A 103 -5.86 -9.46 0.37
N PHE A 104 -5.40 -8.80 1.44
CA PHE A 104 -4.70 -7.52 1.33
C PHE A 104 -3.45 -7.64 0.47
N CYS A 105 -2.66 -8.69 0.67
CA CYS A 105 -1.45 -8.95 -0.11
C CYS A 105 -1.79 -9.28 -1.58
N ALA A 106 -2.85 -10.04 -1.82
CA ALA A 106 -3.32 -10.34 -3.18
C ALA A 106 -3.77 -9.09 -3.94
N GLU A 107 -4.49 -8.18 -3.27
CA GLU A 107 -4.99 -6.94 -3.88
C GLU A 107 -3.86 -5.92 -4.11
N THR A 108 -2.99 -5.73 -3.12
CA THR A 108 -1.94 -4.69 -3.18
C THR A 108 -0.65 -5.17 -3.85
N GLY A 109 -0.48 -6.47 -4.03
CA GLY A 109 0.78 -7.06 -4.46
C GLY A 109 1.88 -7.04 -3.39
N MET A 110 1.56 -6.62 -2.15
CA MET A 110 2.52 -6.58 -1.05
C MET A 110 2.98 -7.98 -0.64
N PRO A 111 4.25 -8.14 -0.22
CA PRO A 111 4.77 -9.46 0.15
C PRO A 111 4.18 -9.92 1.47
N VAL A 112 3.62 -11.13 1.51
CA VAL A 112 2.97 -11.68 2.70
C VAL A 112 3.90 -11.68 3.92
N PHE A 113 5.19 -11.96 3.72
CA PHE A 113 6.17 -11.98 4.81
C PHE A 113 6.41 -10.59 5.42
N LEU A 114 6.13 -9.49 4.73
CA LEU A 114 6.21 -8.14 5.30
C LEU A 114 4.98 -7.79 6.15
N VAL A 115 3.83 -8.37 5.81
CA VAL A 115 2.53 -8.00 6.38
C VAL A 115 2.14 -8.91 7.55
N ARG A 116 2.46 -10.20 7.47
CA ARG A 116 2.19 -11.14 8.56
C ARG A 116 3.07 -10.86 9.78
N ASP A 117 2.56 -11.15 10.97
CA ASP A 117 3.30 -10.97 12.23
C ASP A 117 3.62 -12.28 12.94
N ASP A 118 3.23 -13.42 12.36
CA ASP A 118 3.43 -14.77 12.92
C ASP A 118 4.87 -15.28 12.78
N ARG A 119 5.65 -14.71 11.85
CA ARG A 119 7.04 -15.08 11.60
C ARG A 119 7.95 -13.86 11.59
N PRO A 120 9.05 -13.86 12.36
CA PRO A 120 10.06 -12.82 12.25
C PRO A 120 10.73 -12.87 10.88
N LEU A 121 11.29 -11.75 10.44
CA LEU A 121 12.22 -11.73 9.33
C LEU A 121 13.51 -12.41 9.78
N ASP A 122 14.03 -13.34 8.99
CA ASP A 122 15.37 -13.87 9.16
C ASP A 122 16.38 -12.98 8.41
N PRO A 123 17.19 -12.16 9.09
CA PRO A 123 18.15 -11.26 8.42
C PRO A 123 19.20 -12.01 7.61
N GLU A 124 19.54 -13.25 7.98
CA GLU A 124 20.53 -14.05 7.26
C GLU A 124 20.00 -14.44 5.88
N SER A 125 18.71 -14.82 5.79
CA SER A 125 18.05 -15.07 4.50
C SER A 125 18.08 -13.85 3.57
N VAL A 126 17.89 -12.64 4.13
CA VAL A 126 17.92 -11.39 3.36
C VAL A 126 19.34 -11.13 2.85
N LEU A 127 20.33 -11.21 3.73
CA LEU A 127 21.74 -11.04 3.38
C LEU A 127 22.18 -12.04 2.31
N ALA A 128 21.79 -13.31 2.45
CA ALA A 128 22.11 -14.36 1.49
C ALA A 128 21.53 -14.05 0.10
N HIS A 129 20.27 -13.59 0.03
CA HIS A 129 19.64 -13.21 -1.24
C HIS A 129 20.40 -12.11 -1.97
N PHE A 130 20.81 -11.05 -1.25
CA PHE A 130 21.56 -9.96 -1.85
C PHE A 130 22.99 -10.35 -2.20
N ARG A 131 23.72 -11.03 -1.29
CA ARG A 131 25.11 -11.46 -1.52
C ARG A 131 25.27 -12.44 -2.67
N ALA A 132 24.25 -13.24 -2.96
CA ALA A 132 24.23 -14.13 -4.12
C ALA A 132 24.35 -13.38 -5.47
N ARG A 133 24.09 -12.06 -5.49
CA ARG A 133 24.02 -11.25 -6.72
C ARG A 133 24.90 -10.01 -6.68
N ILE A 134 25.08 -9.44 -5.50
CA ILE A 134 25.81 -8.20 -5.29
C ILE A 134 27.12 -8.53 -4.59
N ILE A 135 28.21 -8.48 -5.34
CA ILE A 135 29.56 -8.83 -4.88
C ILE A 135 30.32 -7.55 -4.52
N GLY A 136 30.95 -7.53 -3.35
CA GLY A 136 31.83 -6.44 -2.92
C GLY A 136 31.12 -5.14 -2.50
N GLN A 137 29.82 -5.19 -2.18
CA GLN A 137 29.02 -4.04 -1.71
C GLN A 137 28.37 -4.33 -0.33
N ASP A 138 29.13 -4.90 0.61
CA ASP A 138 28.59 -5.36 1.90
C ASP A 138 27.85 -4.28 2.70
N GLU A 139 28.34 -3.03 2.68
CA GLU A 139 27.66 -1.92 3.38
C GLU A 139 26.29 -1.63 2.76
N ALA A 140 26.20 -1.54 1.43
CA ALA A 140 24.94 -1.29 0.74
C ALA A 140 23.94 -2.44 0.97
N VAL A 141 24.42 -3.69 0.98
CA VAL A 141 23.64 -4.88 1.30
C VAL A 141 23.11 -4.81 2.73
N ALA A 142 23.95 -4.47 3.71
CA ALA A 142 23.53 -4.31 5.10
C ALA A 142 22.44 -3.24 5.27
N ARG A 143 22.57 -2.08 4.60
CA ARG A 143 21.54 -1.03 4.61
C ARG A 143 20.21 -1.47 4.00
N MET A 144 20.23 -2.31 2.96
CA MET A 144 18.99 -2.89 2.42
C MET A 144 18.35 -3.86 3.40
N THR A 145 19.14 -4.67 4.10
CA THR A 145 18.63 -5.58 5.13
C THR A 145 17.98 -4.81 6.27
N ASP A 146 18.60 -3.73 6.75
CA ASP A 146 18.05 -2.86 7.79
C ASP A 146 16.69 -2.27 7.36
N LEU A 147 16.59 -1.80 6.11
CA LEU A 147 15.33 -1.31 5.56
C LEU A 147 14.23 -2.38 5.60
N ILE A 148 14.53 -3.59 5.15
CA ILE A 148 13.55 -4.69 5.11
C ILE A 148 13.11 -5.05 6.53
N ALA A 149 14.03 -5.01 7.50
CA ALA A 149 13.70 -5.19 8.92
C ALA A 149 12.77 -4.07 9.44
N LEU A 150 13.03 -2.81 9.10
CA LEU A 150 12.17 -1.68 9.47
C LEU A 150 10.77 -1.79 8.83
N MET A 151 10.71 -2.15 7.55
CA MET A 151 9.44 -2.39 6.83
C MET A 151 8.64 -3.50 7.50
N LYS A 152 9.30 -4.62 7.84
CA LYS A 152 8.69 -5.75 8.55
C LYS A 152 8.16 -5.33 9.92
N ALA A 153 8.95 -4.57 10.68
CA ALA A 153 8.58 -4.08 12.00
C ALA A 153 7.48 -3.00 11.97
N GLY A 154 7.19 -2.42 10.80
CA GLY A 154 6.18 -1.38 10.66
C GLY A 154 6.59 -0.04 11.27
N LEU A 155 7.90 0.19 11.43
CA LEU A 155 8.45 1.39 12.06
C LEU A 155 8.61 2.59 11.08
N GLY A 156 7.89 2.55 9.95
CA GLY A 156 7.89 3.60 8.93
C GLY A 156 6.72 4.57 9.10
N ASP A 157 6.91 5.80 8.62
CA ASP A 157 5.83 6.78 8.47
C ASP A 157 4.98 6.42 7.25
N SER A 158 3.68 6.16 7.43
CA SER A 158 2.77 5.78 6.33
C SER A 158 2.53 6.88 5.32
N HIS A 159 2.93 8.13 5.62
CA HIS A 159 2.90 9.25 4.68
C HIS A 159 4.19 9.43 3.87
N ARG A 160 5.17 8.54 4.04
CA ARG A 160 6.46 8.59 3.33
C ARG A 160 6.73 7.29 2.57
N PRO A 161 7.58 7.33 1.53
CA PRO A 161 8.08 6.10 0.92
C PRO A 161 8.72 5.19 1.97
N LEU A 162 8.48 3.88 1.86
CA LEU A 162 9.03 2.88 2.80
C LEU A 162 10.56 2.95 2.92
N GLY A 163 11.24 3.37 1.86
CA GLY A 163 12.65 3.70 1.85
C GLY A 163 13.02 4.61 0.68
N SER A 164 14.00 5.48 0.89
CA SER A 164 14.58 6.32 -0.15
C SER A 164 16.09 6.15 -0.14
N PHE A 165 16.66 5.82 -1.30
CA PHE A 165 18.07 5.53 -1.44
C PHE A 165 18.68 6.26 -2.61
N LEU A 166 19.91 6.72 -2.41
CA LEU A 166 20.77 7.25 -3.45
C LEU A 166 22.00 6.35 -3.56
N PHE A 167 22.06 5.56 -4.62
CA PHE A 167 23.26 4.75 -4.92
C PHE A 167 24.26 5.59 -5.71
N VAL A 168 25.44 5.83 -5.13
CA VAL A 168 26.50 6.66 -5.73
C VAL A 168 27.70 5.77 -6.09
N GLY A 169 28.35 6.02 -7.22
CA GLY A 169 29.55 5.32 -7.66
C GLY A 169 29.73 5.32 -9.19
N PRO A 170 30.77 4.68 -9.73
CA PRO A 170 30.96 4.56 -11.18
C PRO A 170 29.95 3.61 -11.83
N THR A 171 29.81 3.64 -13.15
CA THR A 171 28.96 2.70 -13.89
C THR A 171 29.46 1.26 -13.75
N GLY A 172 28.54 0.29 -13.72
CA GLY A 172 28.90 -1.13 -13.68
C GLY A 172 29.10 -1.75 -12.30
N VAL A 173 29.12 -0.97 -11.21
CA VAL A 173 29.34 -1.49 -9.83
C VAL A 173 28.13 -2.15 -9.17
N GLY A 174 27.01 -2.33 -9.89
CA GLY A 174 25.83 -3.03 -9.37
C GLY A 174 24.71 -2.18 -8.78
N LYS A 175 24.72 -0.84 -8.94
CA LYS A 175 23.65 0.06 -8.45
C LYS A 175 22.25 -0.34 -8.93
N THR A 176 22.09 -0.55 -10.24
CA THR A 176 20.83 -1.00 -10.83
C THR A 176 20.49 -2.43 -10.41
N GLU A 177 21.51 -3.25 -10.17
CA GLU A 177 21.30 -4.65 -9.79
C GLU A 177 20.86 -4.79 -8.34
N MET A 178 21.27 -3.89 -7.45
CA MET A 178 20.71 -3.77 -6.10
C MET A 178 19.20 -3.50 -6.14
N ALA A 179 18.77 -2.54 -6.97
CA ALA A 179 17.35 -2.21 -7.12
C ALA A 179 16.53 -3.40 -7.66
N LYS A 180 17.07 -4.13 -8.64
CA LYS A 180 16.44 -5.34 -9.17
C LYS A 180 16.41 -6.48 -8.15
N ALA A 181 17.49 -6.69 -7.40
CA ALA A 181 17.56 -7.70 -6.34
C ALA A 181 16.55 -7.40 -5.22
N LEU A 182 16.34 -6.13 -4.88
CA LEU A 182 15.31 -5.69 -3.94
C LEU A 182 13.90 -5.97 -4.48
N ALA A 183 13.62 -5.63 -5.73
CA ALA A 183 12.32 -5.92 -6.36
C ALA A 183 12.04 -7.43 -6.39
N GLU A 184 13.06 -8.24 -6.71
CA GLU A 184 12.98 -9.69 -6.69
C GLU A 184 12.78 -10.24 -5.28
N PHE A 185 13.46 -9.70 -4.27
CA PHE A 185 13.32 -10.13 -2.88
C PHE A 185 11.90 -9.87 -2.37
N LEU A 186 11.41 -8.64 -2.56
CA LEU A 186 10.11 -8.23 -2.07
C LEU A 186 9.02 -8.94 -2.86
N PHE A 187 9.04 -8.84 -4.19
CA PHE A 187 7.88 -9.17 -5.01
C PHE A 187 8.05 -10.41 -5.88
N GLY A 188 9.14 -11.17 -5.69
CA GLY A 188 9.42 -12.41 -6.41
C GLY A 188 9.85 -12.23 -7.87
N ARG A 189 9.81 -10.99 -8.41
CA ARG A 189 10.17 -10.72 -9.80
C ARG A 189 10.86 -9.37 -9.97
N ARG A 190 11.88 -9.32 -10.84
CA ARG A 190 12.65 -8.11 -11.16
C ARG A 190 11.86 -7.10 -12.01
N ASP A 191 10.91 -7.57 -12.81
CA ASP A 191 10.09 -6.76 -13.72
C ASP A 191 9.07 -5.87 -13.00
N ARG A 192 8.80 -6.14 -11.71
CA ARG A 192 8.02 -5.25 -10.84
C ARG A 192 8.77 -3.96 -10.47
N LEU A 193 10.04 -3.82 -10.86
CA LEU A 193 10.76 -2.56 -10.75
C LEU A 193 10.29 -1.59 -11.84
N VAL A 194 9.54 -0.56 -11.44
CA VAL A 194 9.25 0.58 -12.31
C VAL A 194 10.52 1.43 -12.44
N ARG A 195 11.02 1.57 -13.66
CA ARG A 195 12.27 2.29 -13.96
C ARG A 195 11.97 3.57 -14.73
N PHE A 196 12.44 4.69 -14.21
CA PHE A 196 12.46 5.96 -14.92
C PHE A 196 13.89 6.26 -15.36
N ASP A 197 14.10 6.49 -16.65
CA ASP A 197 15.40 6.88 -17.18
C ASP A 197 15.57 8.40 -17.09
N MET A 198 16.33 8.88 -16.11
CA MET A 198 16.53 10.31 -15.88
C MET A 198 17.15 11.04 -17.08
N SER A 199 17.81 10.32 -18.00
CA SER A 199 18.33 10.90 -19.24
C SER A 199 17.21 11.43 -20.14
N GLU A 200 16.01 10.85 -20.05
CA GLU A 200 14.82 11.29 -20.78
C GLU A 200 14.12 12.50 -20.12
N PHE A 201 14.51 12.85 -18.90
CA PHE A 201 13.94 13.95 -18.11
C PHE A 201 14.87 15.18 -18.03
N ASN A 202 15.77 15.33 -18.98
CA ASN A 202 16.73 16.43 -19.03
C ASN A 202 16.16 17.76 -19.56
N ARG A 203 14.95 17.75 -20.14
CA ARG A 203 14.29 18.95 -20.64
C ARG A 203 13.15 19.39 -19.72
N PRO A 204 12.87 20.70 -19.59
CA PRO A 204 11.78 21.20 -18.76
C PRO A 204 10.40 20.61 -19.12
N ASP A 205 10.16 20.34 -20.41
CA ASP A 205 8.92 19.77 -20.94
C ASP A 205 8.77 18.26 -20.66
N SER A 206 9.84 17.55 -20.31
CA SER A 206 9.78 16.12 -19.98
C SER A 206 9.00 15.82 -18.70
N VAL A 207 8.79 16.81 -17.82
CA VAL A 207 8.03 16.64 -16.56
C VAL A 207 6.60 16.17 -16.81
N HIS A 208 5.98 16.57 -17.94
CA HIS A 208 4.64 16.13 -18.31
C HIS A 208 4.51 14.61 -18.47
N ARG A 209 5.60 13.90 -18.79
CA ARG A 209 5.59 12.43 -18.84
C ARG A 209 5.49 11.78 -17.46
N PHE A 210 5.86 12.52 -16.40
CA PHE A 210 5.84 12.05 -15.02
C PHE A 210 4.53 12.39 -14.30
N ILE A 211 4.01 13.61 -14.52
CA ILE A 211 2.80 14.11 -13.83
C ILE A 211 1.51 14.01 -14.68
N GLY A 212 1.63 13.61 -15.95
CA GLY A 212 0.56 13.70 -16.94
C GLY A 212 0.53 15.05 -17.67
N SER A 213 -0.03 15.07 -18.88
CA SER A 213 -0.38 16.32 -19.58
C SER A 213 -1.49 17.02 -18.79
N ALA A 214 -1.26 18.28 -18.40
CA ALA A 214 -2.28 19.08 -17.75
C ALA A 214 -3.41 19.36 -18.74
N GLY A 215 -4.40 18.48 -18.84
CA GLY A 215 -5.56 18.65 -19.71
C GLY A 215 -6.16 17.38 -20.32
N GLU A 216 -5.52 16.22 -20.21
CA GLU A 216 -6.13 14.96 -20.67
C GLU A 216 -6.61 14.18 -19.44
N GLU A 217 -7.93 14.23 -19.21
CA GLU A 217 -8.63 13.36 -18.28
C GLU A 217 -8.36 11.90 -18.70
N GLY A 218 -7.64 11.16 -17.85
CA GLY A 218 -7.50 9.71 -17.92
C GLY A 218 -8.52 9.01 -17.03
#